data_AF-A0A951KZR5-F1
#
_entry.id   AF-A0A951KZR5-F1
#
_cell.length_a   1.000
_cell.length_b   1.000
_cell.length_c   1.000
_cell.angle_alpha   90.00
_cell.angle_beta   90.00
_cell.angle_gamma   90.00
#
_symmetry.space_group_name_H-M   'P 1'
#
loop_
_entity.id
_entity.type
_entity.pdbx_description
1 polymer ?
#
loop_
_entity_poly.entity_id
_entity_poly.type
_entity_poly.pdbx_seq_one_letter_code
_entity_poly.pdbx_strand_id
1 'polypeptide(L)'
;MTADENAAIIRRGYAAFNSGDMNTLNELFDENAVWHTPGRSSLAGDHQGREATFAYFGQLGQGTGGSFRAELQQLLADDDDCVVGIHRNTAGARRQAPRW
;
A
#
# COMPACT_ATOMS: atom_id res chain seq x y z
N MET A 1 -1.30 21.49 1.39
CA MET A 1 -1.30 21.29 2.88
C MET A 1 0.13 21.54 3.36
N THR A 2 0.42 21.56 4.66
CA THR A 2 1.83 21.59 5.10
C THR A 2 2.49 20.23 4.88
N ALA A 3 3.82 20.21 4.74
CA ALA A 3 4.59 18.97 4.68
C ALA A 3 4.26 17.99 5.83
N ASP A 4 4.04 18.51 7.05
CA ASP A 4 3.70 17.70 8.22
C ASP A 4 2.29 17.07 8.13
N GLU A 5 1.31 17.79 7.61
CA GLU A 5 -0.04 17.27 7.36
C GLU A 5 -0.02 16.18 6.28
N ASN A 6 0.71 16.41 5.19
CA ASN A 6 0.93 15.43 4.12
C ASN A 6 1.61 14.16 4.65
N ALA A 7 2.64 14.34 5.48
CA ALA A 7 3.32 13.24 6.14
C ALA A 7 2.38 12.43 7.05
N ALA A 8 1.50 13.10 7.79
CA ALA A 8 0.53 12.45 8.67
C ALA A 8 -0.50 11.62 7.88
N ILE A 9 -0.98 12.13 6.74
CA ILE A 9 -1.88 11.40 5.83
C ILE A 9 -1.24 10.10 5.35
N ILE A 10 0.01 10.17 4.86
CA ILE A 10 0.70 8.98 4.37
C ILE A 10 0.91 7.96 5.50
N ARG A 11 1.34 8.39 6.70
CA ARG A 11 1.48 7.48 7.85
C ARG A 11 0.17 6.77 8.18
N ARG A 12 -0.97 7.49 8.16
CA ARG A 12 -2.30 6.93 8.35
C ARG A 12 -2.64 5.90 7.27
N GLY A 13 -2.30 6.18 6.00
CA GLY A 13 -2.48 5.25 4.88
C GLY A 13 -1.71 3.93 5.07
N TYR A 14 -0.43 3.98 5.45
CA TYR A 14 0.35 2.77 5.75
C TYR A 14 -0.22 1.97 6.92
N ALA A 15 -0.66 2.65 7.99
CA ALA A 15 -1.28 2.00 9.13
C ALA A 15 -2.59 1.28 8.73
N ALA A 16 -3.46 1.97 7.99
CA ALA A 16 -4.73 1.44 7.51
C ALA A 16 -4.54 0.25 6.56
N PHE A 17 -3.60 0.35 5.61
CA PHE A 17 -3.26 -0.76 4.72
C PHE A 17 -2.80 -1.99 5.50
N ASN A 18 -1.89 -1.83 6.45
CA ASN A 18 -1.41 -2.95 7.26
C ASN A 18 -2.54 -3.52 8.15
N SER A 19 -3.42 -2.72 8.74
CA SER A 19 -4.52 -3.25 9.56
C SER A 19 -5.71 -3.79 8.75
N GLY A 20 -5.74 -3.59 7.44
CA GLY A 20 -6.90 -3.90 6.60
C GLY A 20 -8.09 -2.95 6.84
N ASP A 21 -7.84 -1.73 7.33
CA ASP A 21 -8.87 -0.72 7.56
C ASP A 21 -9.30 -0.08 6.23
N MET A 22 -10.26 -0.73 5.56
CA MET A 22 -10.79 -0.27 4.29
C MET A 22 -11.59 1.03 4.40
N ASN A 23 -12.15 1.37 5.57
CA ASN A 23 -12.88 2.63 5.74
C ASN A 23 -11.92 3.80 5.64
N THR A 24 -10.81 3.75 6.40
CA THR A 24 -9.77 4.77 6.31
C THR A 24 -9.16 4.83 4.91
N LEU A 25 -8.89 3.69 4.25
CA LEU A 25 -8.37 3.73 2.88
C LEU A 25 -9.35 4.39 1.89
N ASN A 26 -10.66 4.13 2.02
CA ASN A 26 -11.67 4.79 1.17
C ASN A 26 -11.71 6.31 1.38
N GLU A 27 -11.51 6.79 2.61
CA GLU A 27 -11.43 8.23 2.90
C GLU A 27 -10.18 8.88 2.30
N LEU A 28 -9.04 8.17 2.30
CA LEU A 28 -7.74 8.74 1.92
C LEU A 28 -7.44 8.69 0.42
N PHE A 29 -7.98 7.71 -0.30
CA PHE A 29 -7.74 7.56 -1.73
C PHE A 29 -8.80 8.32 -2.54
N ASP A 30 -8.33 9.18 -3.45
CA ASP A 30 -9.18 9.82 -4.46
C ASP A 30 -9.81 8.76 -5.39
N GLU A 31 -11.03 9.00 -5.85
CA GLU A 31 -11.74 8.08 -6.74
C GLU A 31 -10.97 7.81 -8.05
N ASN A 32 -10.21 8.78 -8.53
CA ASN A 32 -9.42 8.75 -9.75
C ASN A 32 -7.93 8.45 -9.51
N ALA A 33 -7.54 8.07 -8.28
CA ALA A 33 -6.15 7.76 -7.95
C ALA A 33 -5.57 6.64 -8.84
N VAL A 34 -4.33 6.78 -9.27
CA VAL A 34 -3.62 5.76 -10.05
C VAL A 34 -2.47 5.19 -9.23
N TRP A 35 -2.48 3.87 -9.04
CA TRP A 35 -1.37 3.17 -8.40
C TRP A 35 -0.43 2.57 -9.44
N HIS A 36 0.81 3.05 -9.47
CA HIS A 36 1.83 2.59 -10.42
C HIS A 36 2.73 1.53 -9.78
N THR A 37 2.75 0.32 -10.34
CA THR A 37 3.65 -0.76 -9.90
C THR A 37 4.69 -1.07 -10.99
N PRO A 38 5.99 -0.80 -10.77
CA PRO A 38 7.02 -1.07 -11.77
C PRO A 38 7.28 -2.58 -11.95
N GLY A 39 7.91 -2.94 -13.06
CA GLY A 39 8.40 -4.30 -13.31
C GLY A 39 7.64 -5.03 -14.42
N ARG A 40 7.68 -6.37 -14.38
CA ARG A 40 7.13 -7.26 -15.43
C ARG A 40 6.28 -8.41 -14.87
N SER A 41 5.93 -8.37 -13.60
CA SER A 41 5.07 -9.36 -12.96
C SER A 41 3.62 -9.21 -13.40
N SER A 42 2.77 -10.20 -13.10
CA SER A 42 1.31 -10.08 -13.25
C SER A 42 0.70 -8.92 -12.45
N LEU A 43 1.41 -8.42 -11.43
CA LEU A 43 1.01 -7.28 -10.61
C LEU A 43 1.52 -5.92 -11.13
N ALA A 44 2.38 -5.91 -12.14
CA ALA A 44 2.98 -4.68 -12.67
C ALA A 44 2.00 -3.92 -13.58
N GLY A 45 2.22 -2.61 -13.71
CA GLY A 45 1.39 -1.70 -14.49
C GLY A 45 0.65 -0.68 -13.64
N ASP A 46 -0.29 0.00 -14.30
CA ASP A 46 -1.05 1.10 -13.74
C ASP A 46 -2.45 0.63 -13.34
N HIS A 47 -2.79 0.76 -12.07
CA HIS A 47 -4.11 0.42 -11.53
C HIS A 47 -4.93 1.71 -11.43
N GLN A 48 -5.76 1.97 -12.45
CA GLN A 48 -6.48 3.23 -12.61
C GLN A 48 -7.76 3.28 -11.78
N GLY A 49 -7.87 4.28 -10.91
CA GLY A 49 -8.99 4.48 -10.00
C GLY A 49 -8.81 3.75 -8.67
N ARG A 50 -9.55 4.23 -7.67
CA ARG A 50 -9.51 3.68 -6.30
C ARG A 50 -9.83 2.19 -6.25
N GLU A 51 -10.85 1.75 -7.00
CA GLU A 51 -11.27 0.34 -7.01
C GLU A 51 -10.17 -0.57 -7.57
N ALA A 52 -9.50 -0.18 -8.66
CA ALA A 52 -8.40 -0.94 -9.22
C ALA A 52 -7.20 -0.99 -8.27
N THR A 53 -6.89 0.13 -7.61
CA THR A 53 -5.85 0.21 -6.58
C THR A 53 -6.14 -0.74 -5.41
N PHE A 54 -7.37 -0.79 -4.93
CA PHE A 54 -7.75 -1.70 -3.86
C PHE A 54 -7.80 -3.16 -4.31
N ALA A 55 -8.19 -3.44 -5.55
CA ALA A 55 -8.09 -4.77 -6.13
C ALA A 55 -6.63 -5.26 -6.15
N TYR A 56 -5.68 -4.38 -6.49
CA TYR A 56 -4.25 -4.66 -6.40
C TYR A 56 -3.80 -4.96 -4.96
N PHE A 57 -4.21 -4.16 -3.97
CA PHE A 57 -3.95 -4.44 -2.55
C PHE A 57 -4.53 -5.79 -2.11
N GLY A 58 -5.72 -6.13 -2.57
CA GLY A 58 -6.34 -7.44 -2.37
C GLY A 58 -5.49 -8.58 -2.93
N GLN A 59 -4.93 -8.42 -4.13
CA GLN A 59 -4.03 -9.42 -4.72
C GLN A 59 -2.74 -9.60 -3.92
N LEU A 60 -2.15 -8.53 -3.36
CA LEU A 60 -1.01 -8.63 -2.44
C LEU A 60 -1.39 -9.43 -1.18
N GLY A 61 -2.54 -9.14 -0.60
CA GLY A 61 -3.06 -9.87 0.56
C GLY A 61 -3.26 -11.36 0.25
N GLN A 62 -3.98 -11.68 -0.83
CA GLN A 62 -4.25 -13.08 -1.22
C GLN A 62 -2.97 -13.84 -1.58
N GLY A 63 -2.09 -13.24 -2.39
CA GLY A 63 -0.83 -13.86 -2.82
C GLY A 63 0.15 -14.15 -1.69
N THR A 64 -0.02 -13.50 -0.53
CA THR A 64 0.83 -13.68 0.65
C THR A 64 0.11 -14.33 1.83
N GLY A 65 -1.13 -14.81 1.64
CA GLY A 65 -1.94 -15.37 2.71
C GLY A 65 -2.18 -14.39 3.87
N GLY A 66 -2.31 -13.09 3.55
CA GLY A 66 -2.53 -12.00 4.50
C GLY A 66 -1.28 -11.58 5.29
N SER A 67 -0.10 -12.07 4.92
CA SER A 67 1.14 -11.78 5.63
C SER A 67 1.90 -10.55 5.09
N PHE A 68 1.47 -9.98 3.97
CA PHE A 68 2.10 -8.79 3.41
C PHE A 68 2.07 -7.63 4.40
N ARG A 69 3.23 -6.99 4.61
CA ARG A 69 3.38 -5.77 5.41
C ARG A 69 4.21 -4.75 4.65
N ALA A 70 3.76 -3.51 4.66
CA ALA A 70 4.52 -2.36 4.16
C ALA A 70 5.03 -1.55 5.35
N GLU A 71 6.32 -1.66 5.66
CA GLU A 71 6.95 -1.02 6.82
C GLU A 71 7.62 0.28 6.39
N LEU A 72 6.96 1.42 6.64
CA LEU A 72 7.49 2.74 6.34
C LEU A 72 8.75 3.03 7.18
N GLN A 73 9.87 3.29 6.52
CA GLN A 73 11.17 3.54 7.18
C GLN A 73 11.47 5.04 7.24
N GLN A 74 11.28 5.73 6.11
CA GLN A 74 11.55 7.16 5.98
C GLN A 74 10.45 7.81 5.16
N LEU A 75 10.20 9.08 5.44
CA LEU A 75 9.19 9.88 4.77
C LEU A 75 9.75 11.28 4.58
N LEU A 76 9.71 11.76 3.35
CA LEU A 76 10.07 13.11 2.98
C LEU A 76 8.84 13.74 2.33
N ALA A 77 8.34 14.82 2.91
CA ALA A 77 7.24 15.58 2.37
C ALA A 77 7.73 16.99 2.05
N ASP A 78 7.19 17.57 0.99
CA ASP A 78 7.31 19.00 0.71
C ASP A 78 5.96 19.71 0.89
N ASP A 79 6.00 21.03 0.76
CA ASP A 79 4.80 21.88 0.79
C ASP A 79 4.08 21.91 -0.58
N ASP A 80 4.60 21.23 -1.60
CA ASP A 80 4.07 21.13 -2.97
C ASP A 80 3.23 19.86 -3.17
N ASP A 81 2.63 19.36 -2.09
CA ASP A 81 1.75 18.17 -2.02
C ASP A 81 2.40 16.86 -2.52
N CYS A 82 3.73 16.78 -2.53
CA CYS A 82 4.48 15.57 -2.85
C CYS A 82 5.03 14.91 -1.58
N VAL A 83 4.91 13.57 -1.52
CA VAL A 83 5.50 12.78 -0.45
C VAL A 83 6.23 11.57 -1.03
N VAL A 84 7.48 11.39 -0.60
CA VAL A 84 8.31 10.24 -0.92
C VAL A 84 8.48 9.37 0.33
N GLY A 85 7.99 8.14 0.26
CA GLY A 85 8.16 7.13 1.30
C GLY A 85 9.18 6.07 0.90
N ILE A 86 10.15 5.81 1.77
CA ILE A 86 11.02 4.64 1.67
C ILE A 86 10.46 3.59 2.62
N HIS A 87 10.06 2.44 2.09
CA HIS A 87 9.49 1.35 2.89
C HIS A 87 10.17 0.01 2.59
N ARG A 88 10.05 -0.91 3.55
CA ARG A 88 10.39 -2.32 3.36
C ARG A 88 9.11 -3.12 3.27
N ASN A 89 8.96 -3.91 2.21
CA ASN A 89 7.86 -4.86 2.10
C ASN A 89 8.32 -6.24 2.58
N THR A 90 7.51 -6.88 3.41
CA THR A 90 7.76 -8.24 3.89
C THR A 90 6.52 -9.10 3.66
N ALA A 91 6.74 -10.38 3.37
CA ALA A 91 5.69 -11.39 3.26
C ALA A 91 6.25 -12.72 3.75
N GLY A 92 5.49 -13.40 4.62
CA GLY A 92 5.87 -14.69 5.15
C GLY A 92 5.38 -15.81 4.24
N ALA A 93 6.30 -16.64 3.74
CA ALA A 93 5.91 -17.93 3.21
C ALA A 93 5.51 -18.84 4.38
N ARG A 94 4.20 -19.06 4.61
CA ARG A 94 3.78 -20.23 5.39
C ARG A 94 4.19 -21.46 4.59
N ARG A 95 5.33 -22.05 4.93
CA ARG A 95 5.59 -23.45 4.60
C ARG A 95 4.50 -24.23 5.34
N GLN A 96 3.50 -24.72 4.61
CA GLN A 96 2.67 -25.79 5.14
C GLN A 96 3.62 -26.95 5.46
N ALA A 97 3.69 -27.35 6.73
CA ALA A 97 4.38 -28.58 7.08
C ALA A 97 3.75 -29.71 6.24
N PRO A 98 4.55 -30.60 5.62
CA PRO A 98 4.00 -31.70 4.85
C PRO A 98 3.07 -32.50 5.76
N ARG A 99 1.81 -32.65 5.34
CA ARG A 99 0.88 -33.62 5.94
C ARG A 99 1.28 -34.99 5.39
N TRP A 100 2.06 -35.74 6.18
CA TRP A 100 2.06 -37.20 6.07
C TRP A 100 0.92 -37.77 6.93
#